data_AF-A0A2E7BFU7-F1
#
_entry.id   AF-A0A2E7BFU7-F1
#
_cell.length_a   1.000
_cell.length_b   1.000
_cell.length_c   1.000
_cell.angle_alpha   90.00
_cell.angle_beta   90.00
_cell.angle_gamma   90.00
#
_symmetry.space_group_name_H-M   'P 1'
#
loop_
_entity.id
_entity.type
_entity.pdbx_description
1 polymer ?
#
loop_
_entity_poly.entity_id
_entity_poly.type
_entity_poly.pdbx_seq_one_letter_code
_entity_poly.pdbx_strand_id
1 'polypeptide(L)'
;MVYRDYRGVEYDPVKLPTHEVTDAVAIDARQVSRSMARKPLPLYTGVEGKELAEQPKAHRRRWTDQQWLAYEEYQQCETERETDQVPVAAVWVVRSHGSRSE
;
A
#
# COMPACT_ATOMS: atom_id res chain seq x y z
N MET A 1 -3.07 35.87 -36.91
CA MET A 1 -4.24 36.55 -36.30
C MET A 1 -3.76 37.08 -34.96
N VAL A 2 -3.59 38.39 -34.83
CA VAL A 2 -3.06 39.04 -33.60
C VAL A 2 -4.25 39.32 -32.69
N TYR A 3 -4.18 38.89 -31.43
CA TYR A 3 -5.24 39.17 -30.46
C TYR A 3 -4.92 40.48 -29.76
N ARG A 4 -5.86 41.43 -29.77
CA ARG A 4 -5.72 42.73 -29.11
C ARG A 4 -6.79 42.87 -28.04
N ASP A 5 -6.36 43.13 -26.82
CA ASP A 5 -7.26 43.29 -25.68
C ASP A 5 -7.81 44.73 -25.59
N TYR A 6 -8.85 44.97 -24.80
CA TYR A 6 -9.50 46.28 -24.63
C TYR A 6 -8.55 47.38 -24.10
N ARG A 7 -7.41 46.97 -23.53
CA ARG A 7 -6.33 47.84 -23.04
C ARG A 7 -5.32 48.23 -24.12
N GLY A 8 -5.53 47.78 -25.36
CA GLY A 8 -4.67 48.07 -26.50
C GLY A 8 -3.39 47.23 -26.57
N VAL A 9 -3.21 46.26 -25.68
CA VAL A 9 -2.06 45.34 -25.65
C VAL A 9 -2.25 44.27 -26.73
N GLU A 10 -1.23 44.11 -27.56
CA GLU A 10 -1.18 43.12 -28.64
C GLU A 10 -0.45 41.87 -28.16
N TYR A 11 -1.04 40.70 -28.43
CA TYR A 11 -0.48 39.40 -28.07
C TYR A 11 -0.14 38.62 -29.32
N ASP A 12 1.12 38.22 -29.41
CA ASP A 12 1.58 37.29 -30.45
C ASP A 12 1.25 35.85 -30.04
N PRO A 13 0.58 35.07 -30.91
CA PRO A 13 0.29 33.67 -30.61
C PRO A 13 1.59 32.86 -30.59
N VAL A 14 2.03 32.47 -29.39
CA VAL A 14 3.15 31.56 -29.20
C VAL A 14 2.69 30.15 -29.55
N LYS A 15 3.50 29.43 -30.33
CA LYS A 15 3.24 28.01 -30.63
C LYS A 15 3.20 27.22 -29.33
N LEU A 16 2.08 26.55 -29.07
CA LEU A 16 1.99 25.59 -27.96
C LEU A 16 3.08 24.53 -28.14
N PRO A 17 3.68 24.02 -27.05
CA PRO A 17 4.60 22.90 -27.15
C PRO A 17 3.85 21.73 -27.79
N THR A 18 4.14 21.42 -29.05
CA THR A 18 3.79 20.13 -29.63
C THR A 18 4.56 19.11 -28.84
N HIS A 19 3.85 18.30 -28.06
CA HIS A 19 4.42 17.19 -27.32
C HIS A 19 4.83 16.12 -28.36
N GLU A 20 5.88 16.39 -29.12
CA GLU A 20 6.52 15.40 -29.97
C GLU A 20 7.06 14.34 -29.01
N VAL A 21 6.36 13.21 -28.99
CA VAL A 21 6.77 12.02 -28.25
C VAL A 21 8.07 11.57 -28.90
N THR A 22 9.19 11.93 -28.30
CA THR A 22 10.49 11.37 -28.65
C THR A 22 10.38 9.86 -28.59
N ASP A 23 10.67 9.19 -29.71
CA ASP A 23 10.73 7.73 -29.79
C ASP A 23 11.49 7.18 -28.59
N ALA A 24 10.94 6.12 -28.00
CA ALA A 24 11.46 5.53 -26.77
C ALA A 24 12.92 5.11 -26.98
N VAL A 25 13.85 5.91 -26.46
CA VAL A 25 15.25 5.54 -26.36
C VAL A 25 15.33 4.38 -25.37
N ALA A 26 15.67 3.19 -25.86
CA ALA A 26 15.94 2.04 -25.02
C ALA A 26 17.18 2.35 -24.16
N ILE A 27 16.94 2.74 -22.90
CA ILE A 27 18.00 2.78 -21.90
C ILE A 27 18.23 1.32 -21.53
N ASP A 28 19.23 0.69 -22.13
CA ASP A 28 19.73 -0.62 -21.71
C ASP A 28 20.37 -0.47 -20.31
N ALA A 29 19.49 -0.37 -19.30
CA ALA A 29 19.87 -0.43 -17.91
C ALA A 29 20.30 -1.86 -17.62
N ARG A 30 21.58 -2.16 -17.92
CA ARG A 30 22.20 -3.42 -17.54
C ARG A 30 22.23 -3.47 -16.02
N GLN A 31 21.21 -4.10 -15.44
CA GLN A 31 21.08 -4.26 -13.99
C GLN A 31 22.19 -5.20 -13.52
N VAL A 32 23.35 -4.64 -13.23
CA VAL A 32 24.46 -5.37 -12.60
C VAL A 32 24.04 -5.62 -11.17
N SER A 33 23.36 -6.75 -10.92
CA SER A 33 23.10 -7.21 -9.57
C SER A 33 24.46 -7.53 -8.92
N ARG A 34 25.00 -6.57 -8.18
CA ARG A 34 26.10 -6.85 -7.25
C ARG A 34 25.51 -7.73 -6.16
N SER A 35 25.61 -9.05 -6.30
CA SER A 35 25.34 -9.95 -5.18
C SER A 35 26.45 -9.74 -4.15
N MET A 36 26.27 -8.78 -3.24
CA MET A 36 27.09 -8.74 -2.05
C MET A 36 26.79 -10.00 -1.25
N ALA A 37 27.84 -10.73 -0.87
CA ALA A 37 27.72 -11.84 0.07
C ALA A 37 27.10 -11.28 1.37
N ARG A 38 25.81 -11.55 1.56
CA ARG A 38 25.10 -11.17 2.77
C ARG A 38 25.73 -11.97 3.91
N LYS A 39 26.35 -11.27 4.86
CA LYS A 39 26.78 -11.90 6.13
C LYS A 39 25.59 -12.66 6.69
N PRO A 40 25.74 -13.91 7.14
CA PRO A 40 24.66 -14.62 7.82
C PRO A 40 24.30 -13.80 9.06
N LEU A 41 23.18 -13.09 9.02
CA LEU A 41 22.64 -12.48 10.22
C LEU A 41 22.28 -13.61 11.19
N PRO A 42 22.56 -13.46 12.49
CA PRO A 42 22.19 -14.45 13.48
C PRO A 42 20.68 -14.69 13.38
N LEU A 43 20.31 -15.96 13.21
CA LEU A 43 18.92 -16.37 13.25
C LEU A 43 18.42 -16.08 14.67
N TYR A 44 17.36 -15.29 14.76
CA TYR A 44 16.71 -15.02 16.03
C TYR A 44 16.11 -16.32 16.58
N THR A 45 16.50 -16.65 17.80
CA THR A 45 16.11 -17.90 18.48
C THR A 45 14.99 -17.71 19.50
N GLY A 46 14.48 -16.48 19.66
CA GLY A 46 13.38 -16.23 20.57
C GLY A 46 12.05 -16.73 20.01
N VAL A 47 11.05 -16.80 20.89
CA VAL A 47 9.72 -17.36 20.63
C VAL A 47 8.63 -16.33 20.89
N GLU A 48 8.99 -15.05 21.01
CA GLU A 48 8.01 -14.00 21.20
C GLU A 48 7.34 -13.64 19.86
N GLY A 49 6.02 -13.80 19.79
CA GLY A 49 5.25 -13.55 18.58
C GLY A 49 5.39 -12.12 18.03
N LYS A 50 5.55 -11.14 18.93
CA LYS A 50 5.78 -9.73 18.56
C LYS A 50 7.11 -9.52 17.85
N GLU A 51 8.20 -10.05 18.42
CA GLU A 51 9.54 -9.94 17.83
C GLU A 51 9.64 -10.74 16.52
N LEU A 52 8.89 -11.84 16.41
CA LEU A 52 8.74 -12.60 15.17
C LEU A 52 7.97 -11.83 14.09
N ALA A 53 6.99 -11.00 14.46
CA ALA A 53 6.26 -10.16 13.51
C ALA A 53 7.12 -9.02 12.92
N GLU A 54 8.08 -8.49 13.68
CA GLU A 54 9.04 -7.48 13.24
C GLU A 54 10.11 -8.07 12.29
N GLN A 55 10.28 -9.40 12.27
CA GLN A 55 11.27 -10.05 11.42
C GLN A 55 10.89 -10.02 9.93
N PRO A 56 11.88 -9.88 9.02
CA PRO A 56 11.66 -9.99 7.59
C PRO A 56 11.03 -11.33 7.19
N LYS A 57 10.06 -11.29 6.28
CA LYS A 57 9.36 -12.49 5.76
C LYS A 57 10.31 -13.57 5.22
N ALA A 58 11.49 -13.18 4.75
CA ALA A 58 12.52 -14.11 4.29
C ALA A 58 13.02 -15.09 5.37
N HIS A 59 12.98 -14.70 6.65
CA HIS A 59 13.41 -15.53 7.78
C HIS A 59 12.39 -16.60 8.16
N ARG A 60 11.11 -16.43 7.79
CA ARG A 60 10.03 -17.38 8.08
C ARG A 60 10.27 -18.79 7.53
N ARG A 61 11.08 -18.90 6.47
CA ARG A 61 11.48 -20.21 5.88
C ARG A 61 12.31 -21.08 6.82
N ARG A 62 12.88 -20.51 7.87
CA ARG A 62 13.76 -21.19 8.84
C ARG A 62 13.16 -21.23 10.24
N TRP A 63 11.89 -20.87 10.37
CA TRP A 63 11.21 -20.89 11.66
C TRP A 63 10.90 -22.31 12.09
N THR A 64 11.05 -22.55 13.39
CA THR A 64 10.58 -23.76 14.05
C THR A 64 9.06 -23.72 14.25
N ASP A 65 8.43 -24.87 14.46
CA ASP A 65 6.99 -24.97 14.72
C ASP A 65 6.53 -24.09 15.89
N GLN A 66 7.33 -24.01 16.96
CA GLN A 66 7.06 -23.13 18.11
C GLN A 66 7.02 -21.64 17.74
N GLN A 67 7.88 -21.21 16.81
CA GLN A 67 7.91 -19.83 16.34
C GLN A 67 6.71 -19.52 15.43
N TRP A 68 6.27 -20.49 14.63
CA TRP A 68 5.04 -20.35 13.85
C TRP A 68 3.82 -20.18 14.75
N LEU A 69 3.68 -21.04 15.76
CA LEU A 69 2.59 -20.96 16.72
C LEU A 69 2.56 -19.61 17.44
N ALA A 70 3.70 -19.15 17.98
CA ALA A 70 3.77 -17.86 18.66
C ALA A 70 3.45 -16.68 17.75
N TYR A 71 3.87 -16.73 16.47
CA TYR A 71 3.51 -15.71 15.48
C TYR A 71 2.01 -15.71 15.17
N GLU A 72 1.40 -16.88 14.99
CA GLU A 72 -0.03 -16.99 14.71
C GLU A 72 -0.88 -16.51 15.89
N GLU A 73 -0.54 -16.88 17.12
CA GLU A 73 -1.19 -16.39 18.34
C GLU A 73 -1.14 -14.86 18.43
N TYR A 74 0.03 -14.27 18.14
CA TYR A 74 0.19 -12.82 18.12
C TYR A 74 -0.66 -12.16 17.03
N GLN A 75 -0.70 -12.73 15.82
CA GLN A 75 -1.52 -12.21 14.74
C GLN A 75 -3.01 -12.28 15.07
N GLN A 76 -3.47 -13.38 15.68
CA GLN A 76 -4.85 -13.50 16.11
C GLN A 76 -5.20 -12.43 17.16
N CYS A 77 -4.36 -12.24 18.18
CA CYS A 77 -4.56 -11.22 19.20
C CYS A 77 -4.60 -9.80 18.61
N GLU A 78 -3.75 -9.49 17.63
CA GLU A 78 -3.75 -8.18 16.98
C GLU A 78 -5.00 -7.99 16.12
N THR A 79 -5.45 -9.02 15.39
CA THR A 79 -6.73 -8.93 14.65
C THR A 79 -7.93 -8.76 15.58
N GLU A 80 -7.98 -9.46 16.71
CA GLU A 80 -9.05 -9.30 17.70
C GLU A 80 -9.07 -7.87 18.28
N ARG A 81 -7.88 -7.31 18.57
CA ARG A 81 -7.73 -5.91 19.01
C ARG A 81 -8.13 -4.88 17.96
N GLU A 82 -7.78 -5.11 16.69
CA GLU A 82 -8.21 -4.25 15.59
C GLU A 82 -9.74 -4.31 15.43
N THR A 83 -10.34 -5.50 15.56
CA THR A 83 -11.78 -5.70 15.43
C THR A 83 -12.55 -5.01 16.55
N ASP A 84 -12.08 -5.08 17.80
CA ASP A 84 -12.67 -4.39 18.95
C ASP A 84 -12.58 -2.85 18.82
N GLN A 85 -11.61 -2.34 18.07
CA GLN A 85 -11.43 -0.89 17.85
C GLN A 85 -12.26 -0.33 16.70
N VAL A 86 -12.84 -1.18 15.85
CA VAL A 86 -13.80 -0.73 14.84
C VAL A 86 -15.17 -0.69 15.50
N PRO A 87 -15.80 0.49 15.69
CA PRO A 87 -17.19 0.54 16.11
C PRO A 87 -18.04 -0.11 15.01
N VAL A 88 -18.42 -1.37 15.20
CA VAL A 88 -19.38 -2.05 14.33
C VAL A 88 -20.71 -1.34 14.50
N ALA A 89 -20.97 -0.36 13.63
CA ALA A 89 -22.26 0.29 13.54
C ALA A 89 -23.28 -0.77 13.11
N ALA A 90 -23.93 -1.40 14.09
CA ALA A 90 -25.00 -2.35 13.87
C ALA A 90 -26.18 -1.61 13.23
N VAL A 91 -26.39 -1.82 11.92
CA VAL A 91 -27.55 -1.30 11.20
C VAL A 91 -28.73 -2.23 11.47
N TRP A 92 -29.64 -1.80 12.35
CA TRP A 92 -30.90 -2.50 12.59
C TRP A 92 -31.95 -2.03 11.56
N VAL A 93 -32.39 -2.93 10.69
CA VAL A 93 -33.50 -2.64 9.76
C VAL A 93 -34.82 -2.84 10.50
N VAL A 94 -35.42 -1.75 10.96
CA VAL A 94 -36.78 -1.77 11.52
C VAL A 94 -37.78 -1.91 10.38
N ARG A 95 -38.38 -3.10 10.24
CA ARG A 95 -39.46 -3.33 9.29
C ARG A 95 -40.76 -2.80 9.90
N SER A 96 -41.21 -1.63 9.46
CA SER A 96 -42.54 -1.12 9.83
C SER A 96 -43.61 -2.00 9.20
N HIS A 97 -44.31 -2.79 10.01
CA HIS A 97 -45.54 -3.45 9.58
C HIS A 97 -46.59 -2.35 9.39
N GLY A 98 -46.85 -2.00 8.13
CA GLY A 98 -47.96 -1.12 7.77
C GLY A 98 -49.23 -1.69 8.37
N SER A 99 -49.84 -0.92 9.27
CA SER A 99 -51.18 -1.18 9.75
C SER A 99 -52.10 -1.26 8.55
N ARG A 100 -52.63 -2.46 8.32
CA ARG A 100 -53.73 -2.74 7.41
C ARG A 100 -54.90 -1.83 7.81
N SER A 101 -55.07 -0.71 7.11
CA SER A 101 -56.30 0.07 7.16
C SER A 101 -57.35 -0.69 6.35
N GLU A 102 -58.49 -0.91 7.00
CA GLU A 102 -59.73 -1.50 6.47
C GLU A 102 -60.20 -0.91 5.14
#